data_AF-A0A9D4YMS5-F1
#
_entry.id   AF-A0A9D4YMS5-F1
#
_cell.length_a   1.000
_cell.length_b   1.000
_cell.length_c   1.000
_cell.angle_alpha   90.00
_cell.angle_beta   90.00
_cell.angle_gamma   90.00
#
_symmetry.space_group_name_H-M   'P 1'
#
loop_
_entity.id
_entity.type
_entity.pdbx_description
1 polymer ?
#
loop_
_entity_poly.entity_id
_entity_poly.type
_entity_poly.pdbx_seq_one_letter_code
_entity_poly.pdbx_strand_id
1 'polypeptide(L)'
;MSTMSEGNVYLIILGFGQARALLEWHNISRFCGHCGEKTVPMEAGRRKQCSNESCKKRIYPRVDPVVIMLVIDRENDRALLSKQSRFVPRMWSCLAGFIEPGESLEEAVRRETWEETGIEVGEVVYHSSQPWPVGPNSMPCQLMVGFFAYAKSLEINVDKEELEDAQWHSREDVRKALTFAEYKKAQTTAAAKVEQMCKGVEKTHSLSTDFNVESGELTPMFVPGPFAIAHHLISSWAFPDQNCHSKQPSSSVSNL
;
A
#
# COMPACT_ATOMS: atom_id res chain seq x y z
N MET A 1 -5.67 -23.13 -22.96
CA MET A 1 -5.73 -21.85 -22.22
C MET A 1 -4.68 -21.94 -21.13
N SER A 2 -3.45 -21.60 -21.49
CA SER A 2 -2.25 -21.89 -20.69
C SER A 2 -2.24 -21.01 -19.44
N THR A 3 -2.16 -21.65 -18.27
CA THR A 3 -1.99 -20.97 -16.99
C THR A 3 -0.73 -20.11 -17.06
N MET A 4 -0.89 -18.79 -17.02
CA MET A 4 0.25 -17.88 -16.93
C MET A 4 0.96 -18.15 -15.61
N SER A 5 2.25 -18.51 -15.67
CA SER A 5 3.10 -18.66 -14.50
C SER A 5 3.11 -17.37 -13.67
N GLU A 6 3.14 -17.48 -12.35
CA GLU A 6 3.12 -16.36 -11.39
C GLU A 6 4.12 -15.23 -11.73
N GLY A 7 5.27 -15.57 -12.31
CA GLY A 7 6.27 -14.61 -12.77
C GLY A 7 5.78 -13.61 -13.86
N ASN A 8 4.82 -14.00 -14.70
CA ASN A 8 4.26 -13.11 -15.72
C ASN A 8 3.30 -12.07 -15.13
N VAL A 9 2.62 -12.40 -14.03
CA VAL A 9 1.69 -11.48 -13.35
C VAL A 9 2.46 -10.34 -12.69
N TYR A 10 3.58 -10.64 -12.01
CA TYR A 10 4.44 -9.62 -11.41
C TYR A 10 5.05 -8.68 -12.45
N LEU A 11 5.52 -9.20 -13.59
CA LEU A 11 6.05 -8.36 -14.67
C LEU A 11 5.01 -7.40 -15.25
N ILE A 12 3.76 -7.84 -15.41
CA ILE A 12 2.67 -7.01 -15.90
C ILE A 12 2.31 -5.91 -14.89
N ILE A 13 2.23 -6.25 -13.60
CA ILE A 13 1.90 -5.29 -12.53
C ILE A 13 3.00 -4.23 -12.39
N LEU A 14 4.27 -4.65 -12.39
CA LEU A 14 5.42 -3.73 -12.30
C LEU A 14 5.49 -2.81 -13.53
N GLY A 15 5.31 -3.37 -14.73
CA GLY A 15 5.31 -2.60 -15.97
C GLY A 15 4.19 -1.57 -16.02
N PHE A 16 2.98 -1.94 -15.61
CA PHE A 16 1.84 -1.02 -15.52
C PHE A 16 2.09 0.09 -14.51
N GLY A 17 2.60 -0.26 -13.32
CA GLY A 17 2.89 0.71 -12.26
C GLY A 17 3.91 1.76 -12.69
N GLN A 18 5.00 1.31 -13.31
CA GLN A 18 6.02 2.20 -13.87
C GLN A 18 5.46 3.08 -14.98
N ALA A 19 4.70 2.50 -15.92
CA ALA A 19 4.12 3.23 -17.03
C ALA A 19 3.18 4.35 -16.54
N ARG A 20 2.28 4.03 -15.60
CA ARG A 20 1.36 5.04 -15.07
C ARG A 20 2.08 6.13 -14.29
N ALA A 21 3.05 5.77 -13.45
CA ALA A 21 3.84 6.76 -12.73
C ALA A 21 4.57 7.73 -13.67
N LEU A 22 5.15 7.20 -14.74
CA LEU A 22 5.87 8.00 -15.72
C LEU A 22 4.92 8.91 -16.50
N LEU A 23 3.80 8.37 -16.99
CA LEU A 23 2.79 9.13 -17.73
C LEU A 23 2.20 10.26 -16.88
N GLU A 24 1.86 9.99 -15.63
CA GLU A 24 1.30 11.00 -14.73
C GLU A 24 2.33 12.09 -14.41
N TRP A 25 3.58 11.71 -14.12
CA TRP A 25 4.66 12.67 -13.94
C TRP A 25 4.87 13.54 -15.20
N HIS A 26 4.76 12.96 -16.39
CA HIS A 26 4.82 13.71 -17.64
C HIS A 26 3.70 14.75 -17.74
N ASN A 27 2.48 14.37 -17.33
CA ASN A 27 1.29 15.22 -17.36
C ASN A 27 1.39 16.42 -16.41
N ILE A 28 1.90 16.24 -15.20
CA ILE A 28 1.92 17.29 -14.17
C ILE A 28 3.19 18.14 -14.21
N SER A 29 4.34 17.59 -14.63
CA SER A 29 5.63 18.30 -14.59
C SER A 29 5.96 19.00 -15.92
N ARG A 30 5.07 19.86 -16.43
CA ARG A 30 5.22 20.48 -17.78
C ARG A 30 6.26 21.61 -17.82
N PHE A 31 6.45 22.29 -16.70
CA PHE A 31 7.29 23.50 -16.58
C PHE A 31 8.41 23.30 -15.56
N CYS A 32 9.48 24.06 -15.70
CA CYS A 32 10.61 24.03 -14.79
C CYS A 32 10.26 24.77 -13.50
N GLY A 33 10.26 24.07 -12.36
CA GLY A 33 10.01 24.68 -11.05
C GLY A 33 11.06 25.70 -10.59
N HIS A 34 12.16 25.90 -11.34
CA HIS A 34 13.17 26.93 -11.05
C HIS A 34 12.94 28.24 -11.82
N CYS A 35 12.63 28.17 -13.12
CA CYS A 35 12.55 29.35 -13.98
C CYS A 35 11.23 29.50 -14.75
N GLY A 36 10.26 28.61 -14.56
CA GLY A 36 8.94 28.65 -15.21
C GLY A 36 8.88 28.21 -16.68
N GLU A 37 10.03 28.08 -17.35
CA GLU A 37 10.08 27.70 -18.78
C GLU A 37 9.66 26.23 -19.01
N LYS A 38 9.22 25.90 -20.23
CA LYS A 38 8.85 24.54 -20.61
C LYS A 38 9.99 23.53 -20.38
N THR A 39 9.59 22.28 -20.22
CA THR A 39 10.49 21.15 -20.10
C THR A 39 10.34 20.21 -21.29
N VAL A 40 11.44 19.62 -21.74
CA VAL A 40 11.47 18.66 -22.84
C VAL A 40 11.85 17.26 -22.31
N PRO A 41 11.16 16.18 -22.75
CA PRO A 41 11.54 14.82 -22.40
C PRO A 41 12.91 14.45 -22.95
N MET A 42 13.70 13.73 -22.16
CA MET A 42 15.01 13.18 -22.52
C MET A 42 15.09 11.70 -22.11
N GLU A 43 16.04 10.95 -22.66
CA GLU A 43 16.31 9.54 -22.28
C GLU A 43 15.06 8.65 -22.34
N ALA A 44 14.39 8.64 -23.50
CA ALA A 44 13.13 7.92 -23.69
C ALA A 44 12.04 8.29 -22.66
N GLY A 45 12.06 9.53 -22.18
CA GLY A 45 11.09 10.05 -21.22
C GLY A 45 11.40 9.73 -19.76
N ARG A 46 12.56 9.15 -19.42
CA ARG A 46 12.95 8.87 -18.02
C ARG A 46 13.38 10.11 -17.24
N ARG A 47 13.67 11.21 -17.94
CA ARG A 47 13.92 12.51 -17.33
C ARG A 47 13.43 13.64 -18.24
N LYS A 48 13.40 14.85 -17.68
CA LYS A 48 13.08 16.09 -18.37
C LYS A 48 14.24 17.07 -18.25
N GLN A 49 14.35 17.96 -19.21
CA GLN A 49 15.33 19.05 -19.24
C GLN A 49 14.60 20.37 -19.47
N CYS A 50 14.94 21.42 -18.73
CA CYS A 50 14.42 22.76 -19.02
C CYS A 50 14.89 23.22 -20.42
N SER A 51 13.98 23.78 -21.23
CA SER A 51 14.30 24.28 -22.57
C SER A 51 14.99 25.65 -22.58
N ASN A 52 15.07 26.34 -21.44
CA ASN A 52 15.87 27.55 -21.33
C ASN A 52 17.36 27.19 -21.33
N GLU A 53 18.08 27.66 -22.33
CA GLU A 53 19.52 27.44 -22.53
C GLU A 53 20.39 27.93 -21.36
N SER A 54 19.97 28.98 -20.66
CA SER A 54 20.67 29.50 -19.47
C SER A 54 20.39 28.68 -18.21
N CYS A 55 19.26 27.96 -18.14
CA CYS A 55 18.86 27.19 -16.97
C CYS A 55 19.34 25.73 -17.08
N LYS A 56 18.97 25.03 -18.16
CA LYS A 56 19.29 23.61 -18.40
C LYS A 56 19.15 22.71 -17.15
N LYS A 57 18.19 22.97 -16.27
CA LYS A 57 17.97 22.11 -15.10
C LYS A 57 17.43 20.74 -15.53
N ARG A 58 17.97 19.67 -14.93
CA ARG A 58 17.47 18.30 -15.09
C ARG A 58 16.40 18.03 -14.04
N ILE A 59 15.34 17.35 -14.45
CA ILE A 59 14.18 17.04 -13.60
C ILE A 59 13.89 15.55 -13.74
N TYR A 60 13.75 14.87 -12.61
CA TYR A 60 13.48 13.43 -12.53
C TYR A 60 12.07 13.18 -12.00
N PRO A 61 11.48 12.00 -12.26
CA PRO A 61 10.23 11.58 -11.66
C PRO A 61 10.30 11.65 -10.13
N ARG A 62 9.26 12.22 -9.52
CA ARG A 62 9.09 12.27 -8.07
C ARG A 62 8.60 10.91 -7.57
N VAL A 63 9.18 10.44 -6.46
CA VAL A 63 8.72 9.27 -5.70
C VAL A 63 8.57 9.73 -4.27
N ASP A 64 7.37 9.62 -3.72
CA ASP A 64 7.06 10.06 -2.36
C ASP A 64 7.10 8.88 -1.40
N PRO A 65 8.09 8.82 -0.49
CA PRO A 65 8.16 7.75 0.49
C PRO A 65 7.05 7.89 1.54
N VAL A 66 6.45 6.77 1.86
CA VAL A 66 5.37 6.63 2.84
C VAL A 66 5.72 5.44 3.72
N VAL A 67 5.79 5.64 5.03
CA VAL A 67 5.94 4.52 5.97
C VAL A 67 4.57 3.91 6.21
N ILE A 68 4.52 2.58 6.31
CA ILE A 68 3.33 1.84 6.72
C ILE A 68 3.75 0.82 7.77
N MET A 69 3.06 0.81 8.90
CA MET A 69 3.51 0.06 10.07
C MET A 69 2.39 -0.72 10.73
N LEU A 70 2.68 -1.98 11.03
CA LEU A 70 1.88 -2.77 11.96
C LEU A 70 2.48 -2.61 13.36
N VAL A 71 1.75 -1.94 14.24
CA VAL A 71 2.15 -1.76 15.64
C VAL A 71 1.73 -2.98 16.45
N ILE A 72 2.68 -3.59 17.15
CA ILE A 72 2.51 -4.87 17.85
C ILE A 72 2.70 -4.68 19.34
N ASP A 73 1.72 -5.14 20.11
CA ASP A 73 1.83 -5.37 21.54
C ASP A 73 2.24 -6.83 21.74
N ARG A 74 3.52 -7.04 22.09
CA ARG A 74 4.11 -8.37 22.26
C ARG A 74 3.56 -9.10 23.48
N GLU A 75 3.20 -8.37 24.53
CA GLU A 75 2.79 -8.96 25.81
C GLU A 75 1.38 -9.55 25.72
N ASN A 76 0.48 -8.86 25.02
CA ASN A 76 -0.92 -9.26 24.89
C ASN A 76 -1.25 -9.93 23.55
N ASP A 77 -0.25 -10.25 22.74
CA ASP A 77 -0.35 -10.90 21.42
C ASP A 77 -1.42 -10.27 20.50
N ARG A 78 -1.34 -8.94 20.35
CA ARG A 78 -2.31 -8.14 19.60
C ARG A 78 -1.62 -7.09 18.74
N ALA A 79 -2.31 -6.63 17.70
CA ALA A 79 -1.83 -5.59 16.81
C ALA A 79 -2.81 -4.43 16.73
N LEU A 80 -2.29 -3.22 16.57
CA LEU A 80 -3.07 -2.02 16.37
C LEU A 80 -3.49 -1.94 14.90
N LEU A 81 -4.78 -1.80 14.66
CA LEU A 81 -5.31 -1.47 13.34
C LEU A 81 -6.19 -0.23 13.46
N SER A 82 -6.24 0.56 12.39
CA SER A 82 -7.08 1.76 12.31
C SER A 82 -8.09 1.70 11.17
N LYS A 83 -9.15 2.49 11.31
CA LYS A 83 -10.11 2.82 10.26
C LYS A 83 -9.89 4.28 9.87
N GLN A 84 -9.66 4.53 8.59
CA GLN A 84 -9.55 5.88 8.05
C GLN A 84 -10.92 6.39 7.57
N SER A 85 -11.27 7.63 7.92
CA SER A 85 -12.56 8.26 7.57
C SER A 85 -12.81 8.38 6.07
N ARG A 86 -11.74 8.34 5.25
CA ARG A 86 -11.79 8.55 3.79
C ARG A 86 -11.85 7.25 2.98
N PHE A 87 -11.54 6.10 3.57
CA PHE A 87 -11.43 4.82 2.85
C PHE A 87 -12.71 3.97 2.94
N VAL A 88 -12.72 2.86 2.19
CA VAL A 88 -13.83 1.90 2.11
C VAL A 88 -14.41 1.66 3.51
N PRO A 89 -15.71 1.94 3.74
CA PRO A 89 -16.31 1.81 5.06
C PRO A 89 -16.04 0.43 5.66
N ARG A 90 -15.61 0.40 6.93
CA ARG A 90 -15.32 -0.81 7.72
C ARG A 90 -13.98 -1.53 7.42
N MET A 91 -13.07 -0.92 6.67
CA MET A 91 -11.72 -1.48 6.47
C MET A 91 -10.77 -1.10 7.61
N TRP A 92 -10.21 -2.11 8.26
CA TRP A 92 -9.14 -2.00 9.26
C TRP A 92 -7.79 -2.25 8.61
N SER A 93 -6.85 -1.33 8.77
CA SER A 93 -5.53 -1.38 8.13
C SER A 93 -4.42 -0.97 9.10
N CYS A 94 -3.17 -1.19 8.67
CA CYS A 94 -1.99 -0.58 9.29
C CYS A 94 -2.06 0.96 9.23
N LEU A 95 -1.39 1.61 10.18
CA LEU A 95 -1.12 3.05 10.15
C LEU A 95 -0.16 3.36 9.01
N ALA A 96 -0.27 4.54 8.39
CA ALA A 96 0.64 4.94 7.32
C ALA A 96 0.68 6.45 7.14
N GLY A 97 1.88 6.98 6.90
CA GLY A 97 2.08 8.42 6.73
C GLY A 97 3.33 8.78 5.94
N PHE A 98 3.38 10.03 5.50
CA PHE A 98 4.49 10.52 4.68
C PHE A 98 5.72 10.77 5.56
N ILE A 99 6.90 10.60 4.98
CA ILE A 99 8.12 11.05 5.66
C ILE A 99 8.22 12.57 5.58
N GLU A 100 8.73 13.20 6.64
CA GLU A 100 9.08 14.61 6.61
C GLU A 100 10.54 14.86 6.19
N PRO A 101 10.85 16.04 5.62
CA PRO A 101 12.23 16.38 5.29
C PRO A 101 13.14 16.40 6.52
N GLY A 102 14.20 15.60 6.49
CA GLY A 102 15.17 15.50 7.58
C GLY A 102 14.88 14.36 8.57
N GLU A 103 13.80 13.62 8.36
CA GLU A 103 13.39 12.49 9.19
C GLU A 103 13.92 11.15 8.62
N SER A 104 14.32 10.24 9.51
CA SER A 104 14.56 8.83 9.16
C SER A 104 13.25 8.07 8.97
N LEU A 105 13.28 6.91 8.31
CA LEU A 105 12.06 6.09 8.16
C LEU A 105 11.54 5.61 9.53
N GLU A 106 12.46 5.28 10.44
CA GLU A 106 12.12 4.85 11.79
C GLU A 106 11.59 6.01 12.64
N GLU A 107 12.08 7.24 12.45
CA GLU A 107 11.52 8.43 13.08
C GLU A 107 10.08 8.68 12.59
N ALA A 108 9.85 8.61 11.28
CA ALA A 108 8.52 8.75 10.68
C ALA A 108 7.52 7.72 11.23
N VAL A 109 7.95 6.45 11.36
CA VAL A 109 7.11 5.41 11.98
C VAL A 109 6.70 5.79 13.41
N ARG A 110 7.62 6.36 14.19
CA ARG A 110 7.33 6.75 15.59
C ARG A 110 6.43 7.97 15.65
N ARG A 111 6.71 8.99 14.85
CA ARG A 111 5.91 10.23 14.78
C ARG A 111 4.48 9.92 14.36
N GLU A 112 4.30 9.28 13.21
CA GLU A 112 2.97 8.96 12.67
C GLU A 112 2.16 8.07 13.61
N THR A 113 2.79 7.07 14.25
CA THR A 113 2.09 6.25 15.24
C THR A 113 1.61 7.08 16.43
N TRP A 114 2.44 8.00 16.91
CA TRP A 114 2.11 8.86 18.05
C TRP A 114 1.06 9.91 17.69
N GLU A 115 1.16 10.56 16.52
CA GLU A 115 0.20 11.56 16.04
C GLU A 115 -1.19 10.96 15.85
N GLU A 116 -1.30 9.81 15.16
CA GLU A 116 -2.60 9.23 14.84
C GLU A 116 -3.26 8.52 16.03
N THR A 117 -2.48 7.97 16.96
CA THR A 117 -3.01 7.04 17.99
C THR A 117 -2.53 7.29 19.42
N GLY A 118 -1.58 8.20 19.65
CA GLY A 118 -0.96 8.44 20.95
C GLY A 118 -0.03 7.32 21.44
N ILE A 119 0.17 6.27 20.64
CA ILE A 119 0.99 5.12 21.03
C ILE A 119 2.47 5.42 20.82
N GLU A 120 3.26 5.24 21.88
CA GLU A 120 4.71 5.28 21.80
C GLU A 120 5.24 3.93 21.32
N VAL A 121 6.15 3.97 20.35
CA VAL A 121 6.81 2.77 19.80
C VAL A 121 8.32 2.80 20.01
N GLY A 122 8.87 1.64 20.35
CA GLY A 122 10.29 1.43 20.61
C GLY A 122 11.03 0.96 19.37
N GLU A 123 11.22 -0.36 19.30
CA GLU A 123 11.89 -1.02 18.19
C GLU A 123 11.04 -0.91 16.90
N VAL A 124 11.69 -0.59 15.79
CA VAL A 124 11.10 -0.48 14.45
C VAL A 124 11.92 -1.35 13.51
N VAL A 125 11.28 -2.33 12.87
CA VAL A 125 11.93 -3.36 12.05
C VAL A 125 11.37 -3.31 10.64
N TYR A 126 12.24 -3.08 9.67
CA TYR A 126 11.87 -3.13 8.26
C TYR A 126 11.36 -4.53 7.86
N HIS A 127 10.28 -4.57 7.09
CA HIS A 127 9.71 -5.80 6.55
C HIS A 127 9.89 -5.89 5.03
N SER A 128 9.31 -4.94 4.29
CA SER A 128 9.32 -4.95 2.82
C SER A 128 9.00 -3.57 2.26
N SER A 129 9.08 -3.39 0.94
CA SER A 129 8.65 -2.17 0.26
C SER A 129 7.77 -2.47 -0.95
N GLN A 130 6.84 -1.59 -1.25
CA GLN A 130 5.95 -1.73 -2.40
C GLN A 130 5.79 -0.39 -3.13
N PRO A 131 6.11 -0.32 -4.44
CA PRO A 131 5.71 0.81 -5.26
C PRO A 131 4.18 0.90 -5.33
N TRP A 132 3.64 2.06 -4.97
CA TRP A 132 2.21 2.32 -4.94
C TRP A 132 1.89 3.48 -5.88
N PRO A 133 1.66 3.19 -7.17
CA PRO A 133 1.42 4.25 -8.13
C PRO A 133 0.02 4.86 -7.95
N VAL A 134 -0.92 4.21 -7.23
CA VAL A 134 -2.39 4.51 -7.20
C VAL A 134 -2.76 5.57 -6.16
N GLY A 135 -1.83 6.49 -5.85
CA GLY A 135 -2.10 7.63 -5.00
C GLY A 135 -3.20 8.55 -5.55
N PRO A 136 -3.70 9.50 -4.74
CA PRO A 136 -4.67 10.49 -5.18
C PRO A 136 -4.20 11.21 -6.46
N ASN A 137 -5.15 11.69 -7.27
CA ASN A 137 -5.07 12.12 -8.68
C ASN A 137 -4.04 13.24 -9.03
N SER A 138 -2.97 13.40 -8.27
CA SER A 138 -1.90 14.36 -8.49
C SER A 138 -0.53 13.84 -8.05
N MET A 139 -0.44 12.59 -7.54
CA MET A 139 0.82 12.00 -7.08
C MET A 139 1.28 10.91 -8.07
N PRO A 140 2.45 11.07 -8.72
CA PRO A 140 2.87 10.14 -9.77
C PRO A 140 3.23 8.76 -9.21
N CYS A 141 3.90 8.67 -8.05
CA CYS A 141 4.23 7.40 -7.42
C CYS A 141 4.55 7.57 -5.94
N GLN A 142 3.93 6.75 -5.09
CA GLN A 142 4.35 6.58 -3.70
C GLN A 142 5.24 5.34 -3.56
N LEU A 143 6.20 5.37 -2.65
CA LEU A 143 6.96 4.20 -2.23
C LEU A 143 6.54 3.85 -0.81
N MET A 144 5.72 2.80 -0.67
CA MET A 144 5.31 2.30 0.64
C MET A 144 6.47 1.49 1.22
N VAL A 145 6.88 1.83 2.44
CA VAL A 145 7.93 1.13 3.16
C VAL A 145 7.33 0.54 4.43
N GLY A 146 7.26 -0.79 4.46
CA GLY A 146 6.58 -1.57 5.48
C GLY A 146 7.46 -1.88 6.69
N PHE A 147 6.90 -1.66 7.88
CA PHE A 147 7.58 -1.89 9.16
C PHE A 147 6.71 -2.69 10.14
N PHE A 148 7.38 -3.44 11.01
CA PHE A 148 6.85 -3.81 12.31
C PHE A 148 7.34 -2.80 13.35
N ALA A 149 6.43 -2.28 14.16
CA ALA A 149 6.76 -1.39 15.26
C ALA A 149 6.28 -2.00 16.58
N TYR A 150 7.06 -1.88 17.64
CA TYR A 150 6.73 -2.51 18.92
C TYR A 150 6.32 -1.46 19.95
N ALA A 151 5.10 -1.61 20.47
CA ALA A 151 4.49 -0.65 21.39
C ALA A 151 5.19 -0.63 22.74
N LYS A 152 5.34 0.57 23.30
CA LYS A 152 5.80 0.86 24.66
C LYS A 152 4.66 1.34 25.57
N SER A 153 3.66 2.00 24.97
CA SER A 153 2.41 2.38 25.63
C SER A 153 1.23 1.67 24.96
N LEU A 154 0.11 1.56 25.68
CA LEU A 154 -1.07 0.80 25.23
C LEU A 154 -2.37 1.62 25.23
N GLU A 155 -2.36 2.81 25.84
CA GLU A 155 -3.51 3.71 25.89
C GLU A 155 -3.65 4.44 24.54
N ILE A 156 -4.75 4.17 23.84
CA ILE A 156 -5.01 4.75 22.53
C ILE A 156 -5.71 6.09 22.71
N ASN A 157 -5.15 7.15 22.12
CA ASN A 157 -5.78 8.44 21.93
C ASN A 157 -5.83 8.75 20.44
N VAL A 158 -6.99 8.53 19.82
CA VAL A 158 -7.14 8.65 18.36
C VAL A 158 -7.30 10.10 17.95
N ASP A 159 -6.49 10.55 16.99
CA ASP A 159 -6.78 11.80 16.27
C ASP A 159 -7.98 11.59 15.33
N LYS A 160 -9.10 12.23 15.67
CA LYS A 160 -10.36 12.12 14.93
C LYS A 160 -10.39 12.97 13.65
N GLU A 161 -9.41 13.84 13.42
CA GLU A 161 -9.28 14.55 12.14
C GLU A 161 -8.84 13.61 11.02
N GLU A 162 -7.98 12.63 11.34
CA GLU A 162 -7.42 11.68 10.37
C GLU A 162 -8.08 10.30 10.41
N LEU A 163 -8.29 9.75 11.62
CA LEU A 163 -8.80 8.41 11.84
C LEU A 163 -10.23 8.41 12.37
N GLU A 164 -11.06 7.51 11.84
CA GLU A 164 -12.37 7.22 12.41
C GLU A 164 -12.21 6.48 13.75
N ASP A 165 -11.28 5.52 13.80
CA ASP A 165 -11.06 4.67 14.96
C ASP A 165 -9.69 3.97 14.92
N ALA A 166 -9.18 3.56 16.08
CA ALA A 166 -8.01 2.69 16.19
C ALA A 166 -8.19 1.75 17.38
N GLN A 167 -7.91 0.46 17.18
CA GLN A 167 -8.16 -0.57 18.18
C GLN A 167 -7.07 -1.64 18.18
N TRP A 168 -6.82 -2.19 19.36
CA TRP A 168 -6.02 -3.39 19.51
C TRP A 168 -6.85 -4.62 19.15
N HIS A 169 -6.34 -5.42 18.22
CA HIS A 169 -6.97 -6.67 17.79
C HIS A 169 -6.10 -7.87 18.10
N SER A 170 -6.70 -8.88 18.71
CA SER A 170 -6.01 -10.13 19.01
C SER A 170 -5.53 -10.80 17.72
N ARG A 171 -4.42 -11.54 17.81
CA ARG A 171 -3.94 -12.33 16.68
C ARG A 171 -5.00 -13.31 16.15
N GLU A 172 -5.82 -13.87 17.04
CA GLU A 172 -6.90 -14.78 16.64
C GLU A 172 -7.95 -14.07 15.77
N ASP A 173 -8.38 -12.87 16.14
CA ASP A 173 -9.37 -12.11 15.37
C ASP A 173 -8.82 -11.69 14.01
N VAL A 174 -7.55 -11.29 13.97
CA VAL A 174 -6.86 -10.95 12.71
C VAL A 174 -6.74 -12.18 11.80
N ARG A 175 -6.41 -13.36 12.34
CA ARG A 175 -6.40 -14.62 11.57
C ARG A 175 -7.76 -14.94 10.99
N LYS A 176 -8.83 -14.80 11.80
CA LYS A 176 -10.22 -14.97 11.32
C LYS A 176 -10.49 -14.02 10.15
N ALA A 177 -10.17 -12.74 10.30
CA ALA A 177 -10.36 -11.73 9.25
C ALA A 177 -9.61 -12.08 7.95
N LEU A 178 -8.38 -12.60 8.05
CA LEU A 178 -7.60 -13.06 6.90
C LEU A 178 -8.21 -14.30 6.22
N THR A 179 -8.76 -15.25 7.00
CA THR A 179 -9.40 -16.47 6.46
C THR A 179 -10.77 -16.20 5.85
N PHE A 180 -11.57 -15.30 6.43
CA PHE A 180 -12.86 -14.89 5.85
C PHE A 180 -12.68 -14.04 4.60
N ALA A 181 -11.55 -13.35 4.48
CA ALA A 181 -11.16 -12.58 3.30
C ALA A 181 -10.57 -13.48 2.19
N GLU A 182 -11.22 -14.59 1.85
CA GLU A 182 -10.90 -15.30 0.62
C GLU A 182 -11.30 -14.44 -0.60
N TYR A 183 -10.31 -13.66 -1.00
CA TYR A 183 -10.20 -12.75 -2.14
C TYR A 183 -10.68 -13.30 -3.49
N LYS A 184 -10.97 -14.62 -3.58
CA LYS A 184 -11.61 -15.28 -4.71
C LYS A 184 -12.97 -14.66 -5.07
N LYS A 185 -13.80 -14.26 -4.11
CA LYS A 185 -15.08 -13.59 -4.41
C LYS A 185 -14.87 -12.20 -5.02
N ALA A 186 -13.92 -11.41 -4.52
CA ALA A 186 -13.66 -10.05 -4.98
C ALA A 186 -12.97 -9.98 -6.36
N GLN A 187 -12.03 -10.89 -6.65
CA GLN A 187 -11.40 -10.97 -7.97
C GLN A 187 -12.38 -11.38 -9.07
N THR A 188 -13.33 -12.28 -8.77
CA THR A 188 -14.34 -12.70 -9.74
C THR A 188 -15.22 -11.52 -10.16
N THR A 189 -15.61 -10.66 -9.22
CA THR A 189 -16.39 -9.45 -9.50
C THR A 189 -15.59 -8.38 -10.24
N ALA A 190 -14.32 -8.16 -9.88
CA ALA A 190 -13.47 -7.17 -10.54
C ALA A 190 -13.07 -7.58 -11.96
N ALA A 191 -12.73 -8.85 -12.19
CA ALA A 191 -12.45 -9.39 -13.52
C ALA A 191 -13.70 -9.35 -14.41
N ALA A 192 -14.87 -9.71 -13.88
CA ALA A 192 -16.14 -9.59 -14.60
C ALA A 192 -16.48 -8.14 -14.97
N LYS A 193 -16.18 -7.17 -14.09
CA LYS A 193 -16.43 -5.75 -14.32
C LYS A 193 -15.47 -5.15 -15.36
N VAL A 194 -14.20 -5.56 -15.34
CA VAL A 194 -13.23 -5.21 -16.40
C VAL A 194 -13.64 -5.84 -17.73
N GLU A 195 -14.09 -7.09 -17.73
CA GLU A 195 -14.59 -7.76 -18.95
C GLU A 195 -15.85 -7.06 -19.50
N GLN A 196 -16.74 -6.59 -18.63
CA GLN A 196 -17.92 -5.79 -19.00
C GLN A 196 -17.53 -4.40 -19.54
N MET A 197 -16.52 -3.75 -18.96
CA MET A 197 -15.99 -2.47 -19.46
C MET A 197 -15.31 -2.62 -20.83
N CYS A 198 -14.60 -3.72 -21.07
CA CYS A 198 -13.97 -4.03 -22.35
C CYS A 198 -14.99 -4.40 -23.45
N LYS A 199 -16.21 -4.79 -23.10
CA LYS A 199 -17.27 -5.21 -24.04
C LYS A 199 -18.17 -4.07 -24.55
N GLY A 200 -17.97 -2.83 -24.10
CA GLY A 200 -18.73 -1.66 -24.59
C GLY A 200 -20.18 -1.65 -24.08
N VAL A 201 -20.51 -0.71 -23.19
CA VAL A 201 -21.86 -0.59 -22.63
C VAL A 201 -22.79 0.05 -23.66
N GLU A 202 -23.74 -0.72 -24.21
CA GLU A 202 -24.99 -0.17 -24.72
C GLU A 202 -26.03 -0.04 -23.58
N LYS A 203 -26.34 1.24 -23.30
CA LYS A 203 -27.58 1.84 -22.74
C LYS A 203 -28.23 1.27 -21.47
N THR A 204 -28.18 2.14 -20.46
CA THR A 204 -29.30 2.64 -19.64
C THR A 204 -30.07 1.60 -18.81
N HIS A 205 -29.66 1.43 -17.55
CA HIS A 205 -30.59 1.19 -16.45
C HIS A 205 -30.10 1.87 -15.16
N SER A 206 -31.03 2.50 -14.47
CA SER A 206 -30.84 3.33 -13.27
C SER A 206 -30.12 2.59 -12.15
N LEU A 207 -29.03 3.19 -11.64
CA LEU A 207 -28.31 2.77 -10.44
C LEU A 207 -29.16 3.06 -9.19
N SER A 208 -30.07 2.15 -8.83
CA SER A 208 -30.67 2.14 -7.49
C SER A 208 -31.41 0.83 -7.21
N THR A 209 -30.73 -0.30 -7.23
CA THR A 209 -31.10 -1.55 -6.53
C THR A 209 -30.10 -2.60 -6.96
N ASP A 210 -29.32 -3.10 -6.00
CA ASP A 210 -28.75 -4.46 -5.95
C ASP A 210 -27.63 -4.49 -4.88
N PHE A 211 -27.99 -4.07 -3.66
CA PHE A 211 -27.31 -4.49 -2.45
C PHE A 211 -28.22 -5.49 -1.74
N ASN A 212 -28.35 -6.69 -2.28
CA ASN A 212 -28.82 -7.84 -1.51
C ASN A 212 -27.61 -8.73 -1.25
N VAL A 213 -26.88 -8.40 -0.18
CA VAL A 213 -25.97 -9.34 0.47
C VAL A 213 -26.87 -10.21 1.34
N GLU A 214 -26.98 -11.49 0.98
CA GLU A 214 -27.64 -12.50 1.80
C GLU A 214 -27.12 -12.44 3.24
N SER A 215 -28.06 -12.49 4.17
CA SER A 215 -27.90 -12.52 5.62
C SER A 215 -27.03 -13.69 6.08
N GLY A 216 -25.71 -13.48 6.06
CA GLY A 216 -24.72 -14.16 6.87
C GLY A 216 -24.16 -13.16 7.87
N GLU A 217 -23.91 -13.60 9.11
CA GLU A 217 -23.31 -12.82 10.19
C GLU A 217 -22.15 -11.97 9.66
N LEU A 218 -22.31 -10.64 9.65
CA LEU A 218 -21.31 -9.72 9.10
C LEU A 218 -20.02 -9.87 9.90
N THR A 219 -18.93 -10.24 9.25
CA THR A 219 -17.62 -10.31 9.90
C THR A 219 -17.26 -8.93 10.45
N PRO A 220 -16.88 -8.82 11.74
CA PRO A 220 -16.68 -7.53 12.40
C PRO A 220 -15.45 -6.77 11.89
N MET A 221 -14.55 -7.44 11.16
CA MET A 221 -13.29 -6.89 10.67
C MET A 221 -13.06 -7.28 9.20
N PHE A 222 -12.75 -6.27 8.38
CA PHE A 222 -12.32 -6.41 6.99
C PHE A 222 -10.93 -5.80 6.82
N VAL A 223 -9.99 -6.53 6.23
CA VAL A 223 -8.59 -6.10 6.04
C VAL A 223 -8.26 -5.93 4.55
N PRO A 224 -7.19 -5.17 4.19
CA PRO A 224 -6.76 -5.03 2.81
C PRO A 224 -6.48 -6.36 2.11
N GLY A 225 -6.57 -6.35 0.77
CA GLY A 225 -6.35 -7.53 -0.06
C GLY A 225 -4.88 -8.01 -0.13
N PRO A 226 -4.63 -9.25 -0.59
CA PRO A 226 -3.32 -9.91 -0.63
C PRO A 226 -2.28 -9.27 -1.53
N PHE A 227 -2.63 -8.25 -2.31
CA PHE A 227 -1.66 -7.46 -3.08
C PHE A 227 -1.27 -6.16 -2.40
N ALA A 228 -1.91 -5.79 -1.27
CA ALA A 228 -1.56 -4.61 -0.51
C ALA A 228 -0.44 -4.93 0.49
N ILE A 229 0.55 -4.05 0.61
CA ILE A 229 1.62 -4.19 1.62
C ILE A 229 1.08 -4.30 3.06
N ALA A 230 -0.03 -3.62 3.37
CA ALA A 230 -0.73 -3.77 4.65
C ALA A 230 -1.14 -5.23 4.91
N HIS A 231 -1.69 -5.92 3.90
CA HIS A 231 -2.04 -7.33 4.03
C HIS A 231 -0.80 -8.18 4.27
N HIS A 232 0.30 -7.92 3.56
CA HIS A 232 1.55 -8.65 3.77
C HIS A 232 2.12 -8.48 5.18
N LEU A 233 2.06 -7.27 5.74
CA LEU A 233 2.45 -7.02 7.14
C LEU A 233 1.55 -7.80 8.11
N ILE A 234 0.23 -7.65 7.96
CA ILE A 234 -0.78 -8.28 8.81
C ILE A 234 -0.68 -9.81 8.75
N SER A 235 -0.53 -10.40 7.55
CA SER A 235 -0.44 -11.85 7.36
C SER A 235 0.88 -12.42 7.84
N SER A 236 2.00 -11.74 7.58
CA SER A 236 3.34 -12.13 8.04
C SER A 236 3.41 -12.13 9.57
N TRP A 237 2.80 -11.13 10.22
CA TRP A 237 2.63 -11.16 11.66
C TRP A 237 1.72 -12.32 12.06
N ALA A 238 0.48 -12.40 11.56
CA ALA A 238 -0.53 -13.36 12.01
C ALA A 238 -0.12 -14.84 11.83
N PHE A 239 0.66 -15.17 10.79
CA PHE A 239 1.07 -16.54 10.44
C PHE A 239 2.61 -16.66 10.33
N PRO A 240 3.35 -16.54 11.45
CA PRO A 240 4.82 -16.52 11.42
C PRO A 240 5.43 -17.84 10.91
N ASP A 241 4.78 -18.97 11.19
CA ASP A 241 5.28 -20.31 10.86
C ASP A 241 5.17 -20.66 9.36
N GLN A 242 4.29 -20.00 8.61
CA GLN A 242 4.13 -20.26 7.17
C GLN A 242 5.26 -19.64 6.33
N ASN A 243 6.00 -18.68 6.89
CA ASN A 243 7.17 -18.07 6.25
C ASN A 243 8.47 -18.87 6.45
N CYS A 244 8.49 -19.88 7.34
CA CYS A 244 9.68 -20.70 7.62
C CYS A 244 9.97 -21.81 6.58
N HIS A 245 9.21 -21.90 5.48
CA HIS A 245 9.42 -22.91 4.43
C HIS A 245 10.20 -22.43 3.20
N SER A 246 11.03 -21.40 3.32
CA SER A 246 12.20 -21.26 2.44
C SER A 246 13.38 -22.00 3.05
N LYS A 247 13.37 -23.35 2.95
CA LYS A 247 14.60 -24.13 3.14
C LYS A 247 15.62 -23.58 2.15
N GLN A 248 16.69 -22.97 2.67
CA GLN A 248 17.90 -22.77 1.88
C GLN A 248 18.27 -24.12 1.24
N PRO A 249 18.49 -24.21 -0.07
CA PRO A 249 19.11 -25.40 -0.62
C PRO A 249 20.51 -25.47 -0.01
N SER A 250 20.72 -26.50 0.80
CA SER A 250 22.05 -26.94 1.24
C SER A 250 22.88 -27.22 0.00
N SER A 251 23.70 -26.25 -0.42
CA SER A 251 24.81 -26.51 -1.33
C SER A 251 26.08 -26.58 -0.49
N SER A 252 26.36 -27.81 -0.08
CA SER A 252 27.70 -28.21 0.32
C SER A 252 28.69 -27.88 -0.79
N VAL A 253 29.71 -27.14 -0.41
CA VAL A 253 31.00 -26.92 -1.06
C VAL A 253 31.44 -28.07 -1.98
N SER A 254 31.89 -27.73 -3.19
CA SER A 254 33.02 -28.43 -3.81
C SER A 254 33.88 -27.44 -4.59
N ASN A 255 35.16 -27.43 -4.22
CA ASN A 255 36.25 -26.67 -4.82
C ASN A 255 36.40 -26.99 -6.31
N LEU A 256 36.67 -25.95 -7.12
CA LEU A 256 37.81 -25.81 -8.06
C LEU A 256 37.77 -24.42 -8.71
#